data_AF-A0A180FR20-F1
#
_entry.id   AF-A0A180FR20-F1
#
_cell.length_a   1.000
_cell.length_b   1.000
_cell.length_c   1.000
_cell.angle_alpha   90.00
_cell.angle_beta   90.00
_cell.angle_gamma   90.00
#
_symmetry.space_group_name_H-M   'P 1'
#
loop_
_entity.id
_entity.type
_entity.pdbx_description
1 polymer ?
#
loop_
_entity_poly.entity_id
_entity_poly.type
_entity_poly.pdbx_seq_one_letter_code
_entity_poly.pdbx_strand_id
1 'polypeptide(L)'
;MAKQFIVGSLIFSSKKEALNHYKNILNAYNTRQTLNDNDFNEVLELLKSHPYSKTKFGIGIESIRIGKIPRYNTKAFELMRFDKTTEIFSYIQCIGISRTDLTKFSKACRMAIQDDLRNVKLSYFQQFSKKGKVKCQETGEYLEWEELVIDHRQPNTFSVIVDRFIELYNIDIQNINYIEVLDGVDEFENEELKQKFREYHKEKANLRIVKKKLNSSRAHQGRISRQSKDLTIE
;
A
#
# COMPACT_ATOMS: atom_id res chain seq x y z
N MET A 1 -3.10 -16.54 24.06
CA MET A 1 -4.37 -16.20 23.38
C MET A 1 -4.19 -14.84 22.72
N ALA A 2 -4.56 -14.68 21.44
CA ALA A 2 -4.50 -13.36 20.80
C ALA A 2 -5.48 -12.42 21.52
N LYS A 3 -5.07 -11.19 21.80
CA LYS A 3 -5.92 -10.19 22.45
C LYS A 3 -7.09 -9.87 21.52
N GLN A 4 -8.33 -10.00 22.02
CA GLN A 4 -9.52 -9.59 21.30
C GLN A 4 -9.43 -8.12 20.89
N PHE A 5 -9.97 -7.79 19.73
CA PHE A 5 -10.06 -6.43 19.23
C PHE A 5 -11.53 -6.03 19.18
N ILE A 6 -11.89 -4.93 19.85
CA ILE A 6 -13.28 -4.52 20.03
C ILE A 6 -13.48 -3.17 19.35
N VAL A 7 -14.55 -3.04 18.57
CA VAL A 7 -14.96 -1.80 17.92
C VAL A 7 -16.45 -1.61 18.13
N GLY A 8 -16.83 -0.66 18.99
CA GLY A 8 -18.22 -0.50 19.41
C GLY A 8 -18.75 -1.81 20.01
N SER A 9 -19.79 -2.38 19.40
CA SER A 9 -20.38 -3.67 19.78
C SER A 9 -19.73 -4.89 19.10
N LEU A 10 -18.86 -4.69 18.10
CA LEU A 10 -18.22 -5.77 17.37
C LEU A 10 -17.00 -6.29 18.12
N ILE A 11 -16.92 -7.62 18.26
CA ILE A 11 -15.81 -8.31 18.90
C ILE A 11 -15.11 -9.19 17.86
N PHE A 12 -13.83 -8.93 17.63
CA PHE A 12 -12.98 -9.70 16.74
C PHE A 12 -12.00 -10.53 17.56
N SER A 13 -11.77 -11.78 17.15
CA SER A 13 -10.76 -12.68 17.71
C SER A 13 -9.34 -12.15 17.52
N SER A 14 -9.11 -11.29 16.52
CA SER A 14 -7.81 -10.67 16.25
C SER A 14 -7.92 -9.38 15.43
N LYS A 15 -6.87 -8.54 15.47
CA LYS A 15 -6.71 -7.39 14.56
C LYS A 15 -6.75 -7.78 13.07
N LYS A 16 -6.29 -8.99 12.73
CA LYS A 16 -6.31 -9.50 11.35
C LYS A 16 -7.74 -9.76 10.87
N GLU A 17 -8.59 -10.28 11.75
CA GLU A 17 -10.00 -10.49 11.46
C GLU A 17 -10.72 -9.16 11.24
N ALA A 18 -10.52 -8.19 12.15
CA ALA A 18 -11.03 -6.84 11.98
C ALA A 18 -10.58 -6.21 10.65
N LEU A 19 -9.30 -6.38 10.29
CA LEU A 19 -8.78 -5.88 9.00
C LEU A 19 -9.51 -6.50 7.82
N ASN A 20 -9.76 -7.80 7.84
CA ASN A 20 -10.52 -8.48 6.78
C ASN A 20 -11.98 -7.99 6.73
N HIS A 21 -12.62 -7.80 7.87
CA HIS A 21 -14.00 -7.29 7.97
C HIS A 21 -14.14 -5.93 7.28
N TYR A 22 -13.36 -4.93 7.70
CA TYR A 22 -13.42 -3.59 7.10
C TYR A 22 -12.91 -3.55 5.66
N LYS A 23 -12.00 -4.44 5.28
CA LYS A 23 -11.63 -4.64 3.87
C LYS A 23 -12.79 -5.17 3.03
N ASN A 24 -13.62 -6.05 3.57
CA ASN A 24 -14.79 -6.58 2.87
C ASN A 24 -15.84 -5.49 2.68
N ILE A 25 -16.12 -4.69 3.72
CA ILE A 25 -16.97 -3.50 3.62
C ILE A 25 -16.44 -2.59 2.50
N LEU A 26 -15.17 -2.18 2.55
CA LEU A 26 -14.58 -1.30 1.53
C LEU A 26 -14.73 -1.82 0.09
N ASN A 27 -14.62 -3.14 -0.11
CA ASN A 27 -14.67 -3.75 -1.43
C ASN A 27 -16.09 -4.01 -1.95
N ALA A 28 -17.08 -4.12 -1.05
CA ALA A 28 -18.48 -4.33 -1.41
C ALA A 28 -19.11 -3.15 -2.17
N TYR A 29 -18.52 -1.96 -2.05
CA TYR A 29 -19.04 -0.73 -2.64
C TYR A 29 -18.21 -0.26 -3.84
N ASN A 30 -18.86 0.37 -4.80
CA ASN A 30 -18.24 1.04 -5.93
C ASN A 30 -17.63 2.39 -5.52
N THR A 31 -16.69 2.89 -6.32
CA THR A 31 -16.12 4.23 -6.09
C THR A 31 -17.22 5.29 -6.17
N ARG A 32 -17.17 6.28 -5.27
CA ARG A 32 -18.18 7.32 -5.00
C ARG A 32 -19.51 6.82 -4.42
N GLN A 33 -19.66 5.52 -4.20
CA GLN A 33 -20.86 4.99 -3.54
C GLN A 33 -20.78 5.27 -2.03
N THR A 34 -21.88 5.80 -1.48
CA THR A 34 -22.06 6.02 -0.03
C THR A 34 -22.36 4.69 0.66
N LEU A 35 -21.83 4.52 1.88
CA LEU A 35 -22.14 3.38 2.73
C LEU A 35 -23.63 3.39 3.11
N ASN A 36 -24.21 2.20 3.30
CA ASN A 36 -25.53 2.08 3.93
C ASN A 36 -25.42 2.40 5.44
N ASP A 37 -26.57 2.55 6.12
CA ASP A 37 -26.59 2.95 7.53
C ASP A 37 -25.86 1.98 8.46
N ASN A 38 -25.92 0.67 8.18
CA ASN A 38 -25.23 -0.33 9.00
C ASN A 38 -23.71 -0.16 8.91
N ASP A 39 -23.17 -0.19 7.68
CA ASP A 39 -21.74 -0.09 7.44
C ASP A 39 -21.20 1.30 7.81
N PHE A 40 -22.01 2.35 7.63
CA PHE A 40 -21.69 3.69 8.11
C PHE A 40 -21.45 3.68 9.61
N ASN A 41 -22.37 3.14 10.41
CA ASN A 41 -22.24 3.08 11.87
C ASN A 41 -21.02 2.26 12.28
N GLU A 42 -20.80 1.09 11.68
CA GLU A 42 -19.63 0.25 11.98
C GLU A 42 -18.29 0.95 11.67
N VAL A 43 -18.22 1.63 10.52
CA VAL A 43 -17.01 2.36 10.10
C VAL A 43 -16.80 3.63 10.93
N LEU A 44 -17.88 4.28 11.37
CA LEU A 44 -17.83 5.42 12.28
C LEU A 44 -17.33 5.02 13.68
N GLU A 45 -17.78 3.89 14.21
CA GLU A 45 -17.24 3.32 15.46
C GLU A 45 -15.75 3.01 15.33
N LEU A 46 -15.32 2.48 14.19
CA LEU A 46 -13.90 2.25 13.92
C LEU A 46 -13.08 3.54 13.93
N LEU A 47 -13.61 4.62 13.34
CA LEU A 47 -12.93 5.91 13.25
C LEU A 47 -12.59 6.49 14.63
N LYS A 48 -13.36 6.18 15.67
CA LYS A 48 -13.05 6.60 17.05
C LYS A 48 -11.70 6.08 17.55
N SER A 49 -11.25 4.94 17.03
CA SER A 49 -9.95 4.34 17.35
C SER A 49 -8.78 4.95 16.55
N HIS A 50 -9.04 5.89 15.65
CA HIS A 50 -7.99 6.54 14.86
C HIS A 50 -7.10 7.43 15.76
N PRO A 51 -5.76 7.44 15.56
CA PRO A 51 -4.85 8.33 16.32
C PRO A 51 -5.24 9.81 16.24
N TYR A 52 -5.76 10.23 15.07
CA TYR A 52 -6.25 11.58 14.82
C TYR A 52 -7.78 11.68 14.82
N SER A 53 -8.48 10.83 15.58
CA SER A 53 -9.95 10.73 15.55
C SER A 53 -10.64 12.09 15.73
N LYS A 54 -10.25 12.88 16.74
CA LYS A 54 -10.82 14.22 16.98
C LYS A 54 -10.77 15.12 15.73
N THR A 55 -9.61 15.20 15.08
CA THR A 55 -9.43 15.99 13.85
C THR A 55 -10.22 15.41 12.68
N LYS A 56 -10.22 14.07 12.52
CA LYS A 56 -10.99 13.38 11.47
C LYS A 56 -12.49 13.65 11.61
N PHE A 57 -13.04 13.60 12.82
CA PHE A 57 -14.43 13.97 13.08
C PHE A 57 -14.70 15.44 12.77
N GLY A 58 -13.82 16.35 13.21
CA GLY A 58 -13.98 17.78 12.98
C GLY A 58 -15.32 18.28 13.51
N ILE A 59 -16.13 18.86 12.64
CA ILE A 59 -17.48 19.37 12.97
C ILE A 59 -18.59 18.30 12.92
N GLY A 60 -18.25 17.05 12.62
CA GLY A 60 -19.19 15.95 12.45
C GLY A 60 -19.20 15.39 11.02
N ILE A 61 -19.58 14.11 10.92
CA ILE A 61 -19.59 13.34 9.68
C ILE A 61 -21.04 13.19 9.22
N GLU A 62 -21.34 13.69 8.02
CA GLU A 62 -22.64 13.58 7.36
C GLU A 62 -22.81 12.19 6.73
N SER A 63 -21.78 11.70 6.04
CA SER A 63 -21.77 10.37 5.43
C SER A 63 -20.36 9.86 5.18
N ILE A 64 -20.23 8.58 4.87
CA ILE A 64 -18.96 7.97 4.44
C ILE A 64 -19.20 7.35 3.07
N ARG A 65 -18.30 7.59 2.12
CA ARG A 65 -18.33 6.98 0.79
C ARG A 65 -17.00 6.34 0.44
N ILE A 66 -16.98 5.57 -0.64
CA ILE A 66 -15.72 5.01 -1.15
C ILE A 66 -15.01 6.02 -2.04
N GLY A 67 -13.92 6.58 -1.52
CA GLY A 67 -12.98 7.41 -2.27
C GLY A 67 -11.91 6.59 -2.98
N LYS A 68 -11.04 7.30 -3.70
CA LYS A 68 -9.79 6.76 -4.24
C LYS A 68 -8.64 7.62 -3.77
N ILE A 69 -7.56 6.98 -3.36
CA ILE A 69 -6.33 7.72 -3.08
C ILE A 69 -5.74 8.20 -4.42
N PRO A 70 -5.61 9.51 -4.67
CA PRO A 70 -5.24 10.03 -6.00
C PRO A 70 -3.93 9.44 -6.55
N ARG A 71 -2.91 9.26 -5.69
CA ARG A 71 -1.58 8.76 -6.09
C ARG A 71 -1.54 7.26 -6.39
N TYR A 72 -2.40 6.46 -5.76
CA TYR A 72 -2.35 4.98 -5.84
C TYR A 72 -3.54 4.37 -6.58
N ASN A 73 -4.61 5.13 -6.84
CA ASN A 73 -5.87 4.65 -7.42
C ASN A 73 -6.46 3.46 -6.63
N THR A 74 -6.19 3.39 -5.32
CA THR A 74 -6.71 2.38 -4.41
C THR A 74 -7.94 2.92 -3.70
N LYS A 75 -8.95 2.05 -3.48
CA LYS A 75 -10.13 2.40 -2.68
C LYS A 75 -9.73 2.75 -1.25
N ALA A 76 -10.43 3.72 -0.67
CA ALA A 76 -10.33 4.07 0.74
C ALA A 76 -11.66 4.65 1.23
N PHE A 77 -11.87 4.71 2.54
CA PHE A 77 -13.03 5.39 3.09
C PHE A 77 -12.81 6.91 3.03
N GLU A 78 -13.80 7.63 2.51
CA GLU A 78 -13.80 9.07 2.41
C GLU A 78 -14.93 9.62 3.29
N LEU A 79 -14.54 10.41 4.28
CA LEU A 79 -15.42 11.15 5.17
C LEU A 79 -16.02 12.33 4.42
N MET A 80 -17.33 12.50 4.50
CA MET A 80 -18.05 13.70 4.08
C MET A 80 -18.52 14.42 5.34
N ARG A 81 -17.99 15.62 5.61
CA ARG A 81 -18.38 16.42 6.77
C ARG A 81 -19.56 17.33 6.45
N PHE A 82 -20.23 17.85 7.48
CA PHE A 82 -21.37 18.76 7.32
C PHE A 82 -21.03 20.06 6.58
N ASP A 83 -19.78 20.50 6.64
CA ASP A 83 -19.24 21.67 5.92
C ASP A 83 -18.86 21.34 4.46
N LYS A 84 -19.18 20.12 4.01
CA LYS A 84 -18.88 19.59 2.68
C LYS A 84 -17.39 19.39 2.40
N THR A 85 -16.52 19.56 3.39
CA THR A 85 -15.13 19.12 3.28
C THR A 85 -15.07 17.59 3.29
N THR A 86 -14.07 17.06 2.58
CA THR A 86 -13.86 15.61 2.51
C THR A 86 -12.45 15.23 2.89
N GLU A 87 -12.30 14.04 3.47
CA GLU A 87 -10.99 13.52 3.84
C GLU A 87 -10.98 11.99 3.77
N ILE A 88 -9.89 11.41 3.29
CA ILE A 88 -9.70 9.96 3.31
C ILE A 88 -9.13 9.53 4.66
N PHE A 89 -9.53 8.33 5.11
CA PHE A 89 -8.85 7.67 6.21
C PHE A 89 -8.63 6.16 5.99
N SER A 90 -7.70 5.63 6.76
CA SER A 90 -7.10 4.33 6.72
C SER A 90 -7.65 3.50 7.87
N TYR A 91 -8.58 2.60 7.54
CA TYR A 91 -9.08 1.62 8.51
C TYR A 91 -7.95 0.77 9.13
N ILE A 92 -6.83 0.59 8.42
CA ILE A 92 -5.64 -0.11 8.92
C ILE A 92 -4.99 0.69 10.07
N GLN A 93 -4.98 2.02 9.99
CA GLN A 93 -4.46 2.89 11.03
C GLN A 93 -5.37 2.89 12.26
N CYS A 94 -6.69 2.86 12.09
CA CYS A 94 -7.65 2.68 13.19
C CYS A 94 -7.42 1.38 13.97
N ILE A 95 -7.08 0.28 13.28
CA ILE A 95 -6.82 -1.01 13.93
C ILE A 95 -5.47 -1.01 14.68
N GLY A 96 -4.59 -0.06 14.37
CA GLY A 96 -3.31 0.12 15.06
C GLY A 96 -2.40 -1.10 14.90
N ILE A 97 -2.23 -1.61 13.69
CA ILE A 97 -1.28 -2.70 13.42
C ILE A 97 0.13 -2.12 13.43
N SER A 98 0.88 -2.43 14.49
CA SER A 98 2.30 -2.11 14.59
C SER A 98 3.06 -2.78 13.44
N ARG A 99 3.84 -1.98 12.72
CA ARG A 99 4.71 -2.42 11.64
C ARG A 99 6.13 -2.53 12.20
N THR A 100 6.88 -3.54 11.77
CA THR A 100 8.32 -3.63 12.05
C THR A 100 9.06 -2.48 11.35
N ASP A 101 10.24 -2.12 11.85
CA ASP A 101 11.03 -1.04 11.25
C ASP A 101 11.43 -1.35 9.81
N LEU A 102 11.76 -2.62 9.52
CA LEU A 102 11.98 -3.07 8.14
C LEU A 102 10.75 -2.85 7.25
N THR A 103 9.54 -3.05 7.78
CA THR A 103 8.31 -2.83 7.01
C THR A 103 8.09 -1.33 6.75
N LYS A 104 8.38 -0.46 7.72
CA LYS A 104 8.30 1.00 7.55
C LYS A 104 9.33 1.47 6.53
N PHE A 105 10.59 1.07 6.71
CA PHE A 105 11.69 1.39 5.82
C PHE A 105 11.41 0.94 4.37
N SER A 106 11.01 -0.31 4.19
CA SER A 106 10.67 -0.86 2.86
C SER A 106 9.53 -0.11 2.18
N LYS A 107 8.54 0.38 2.95
CA LYS A 107 7.46 1.23 2.42
C LYS A 107 7.96 2.60 2.00
N ALA A 108 8.76 3.26 2.83
CA ALA A 108 9.36 4.55 2.51
C ALA A 108 10.26 4.46 1.25
N CYS A 109 11.07 3.40 1.14
CA CYS A 109 11.79 3.04 -0.09
C CYS A 109 10.87 2.94 -1.31
N ARG A 110 9.72 2.26 -1.17
CA ARG A 110 8.76 2.13 -2.28
C ARG A 110 8.13 3.48 -2.66
N MET A 111 7.91 4.36 -1.69
CA MET A 111 7.43 5.72 -1.95
C MET A 111 8.47 6.56 -2.69
N ALA A 112 9.75 6.45 -2.29
CA ALA A 112 10.85 7.17 -2.91
C ALA A 112 10.99 6.93 -4.43
N ILE A 113 10.62 5.73 -4.90
CA ILE A 113 10.74 5.34 -6.32
C ILE A 113 9.42 5.34 -7.09
N GLN A 114 8.30 5.69 -6.45
CA GLN A 114 6.98 5.47 -7.02
C GLN A 114 6.78 6.21 -8.36
N ASP A 115 7.24 7.45 -8.42
CA ASP A 115 7.10 8.29 -9.61
C ASP A 115 8.00 7.80 -10.75
N ASP A 116 9.18 7.25 -10.43
CA ASP A 116 10.06 6.62 -11.42
C ASP A 116 9.38 5.40 -12.06
N LEU A 117 8.79 4.52 -11.24
CA LEU A 117 8.08 3.35 -11.75
C LEU A 117 6.87 3.75 -12.60
N ARG A 118 6.14 4.80 -12.19
CA ARG A 118 5.03 5.35 -12.97
C ARG A 118 5.52 5.87 -14.32
N ASN A 119 6.63 6.59 -14.35
CA ASN A 119 7.21 7.15 -15.56
C ASN A 119 7.71 6.06 -16.50
N VAL A 120 8.37 5.01 -15.99
CA VAL A 120 8.75 3.82 -16.79
C VAL A 120 7.52 3.21 -17.47
N LYS A 121 6.42 3.03 -16.73
CA LYS A 121 5.18 2.50 -17.29
C LYS A 121 4.57 3.44 -18.33
N LEU A 122 4.57 4.75 -18.07
CA LEU A 122 4.06 5.76 -18.98
C LEU A 122 4.84 5.77 -20.30
N SER A 123 6.17 5.79 -20.24
CA SER A 123 7.04 5.76 -21.42
C SER A 123 6.82 4.48 -22.25
N TYR A 124 6.66 3.33 -21.59
CA TYR A 124 6.34 2.08 -22.29
C TYR A 124 5.00 2.16 -23.05
N PHE A 125 3.98 2.75 -22.43
CA PHE A 125 2.70 3.00 -23.12
C PHE A 125 2.82 4.00 -24.26
N GLN A 126 3.53 5.11 -24.07
CA GLN A 126 3.75 6.10 -25.13
C GLN A 126 4.44 5.48 -26.35
N GLN A 127 5.40 4.58 -26.13
CA GLN A 127 6.19 3.98 -27.21
C GLN A 127 5.47 2.81 -27.90
N PHE A 128 4.76 1.96 -27.16
CA PHE A 128 4.28 0.67 -27.66
C PHE A 128 2.75 0.52 -27.73
N SER A 129 1.99 1.54 -27.31
CA SER A 129 0.52 1.45 -27.25
C SER A 129 -0.10 1.30 -28.64
N LYS A 130 -1.01 0.33 -28.75
CA LYS A 130 -1.89 0.12 -29.90
C LYS A 130 -3.32 0.09 -29.37
N LYS A 131 -4.13 1.07 -29.75
CA LYS A 131 -5.52 1.23 -29.27
C LYS A 131 -5.63 1.22 -27.74
N GLY A 132 -4.71 1.90 -27.05
CA GLY A 132 -4.70 1.99 -25.59
C GLY A 132 -4.16 0.75 -24.85
N LYS A 133 -3.66 -0.25 -25.58
CA LYS A 133 -3.13 -1.49 -25.01
C LYS A 133 -1.66 -1.69 -25.34
N VAL A 134 -0.90 -2.28 -24.43
CA VAL A 134 0.49 -2.69 -24.66
C VAL A 134 0.70 -4.16 -24.34
N LYS A 135 1.78 -4.71 -24.89
CA LYS A 135 2.16 -6.11 -24.67
C LYS A 135 2.65 -6.33 -23.24
N CYS A 136 2.08 -7.30 -22.55
CA CYS A 136 2.65 -7.88 -21.33
C CYS A 136 3.98 -8.55 -21.70
N GLN A 137 5.09 -8.14 -21.08
CA GLN A 137 6.43 -8.66 -21.42
C GLN A 137 6.64 -10.12 -20.98
N GLU A 138 5.74 -10.67 -20.19
CA GLU A 138 5.77 -12.07 -19.78
C GLU A 138 4.88 -12.96 -20.64
N THR A 139 3.61 -12.59 -20.85
CA THR A 139 2.63 -13.45 -21.55
C THR A 139 2.48 -13.10 -23.03
N GLY A 140 2.88 -11.92 -23.44
CA GLY A 140 2.66 -11.39 -24.78
C GLY A 140 1.24 -10.89 -25.07
N GLU A 141 0.33 -10.96 -24.11
CA GLU A 141 -1.05 -10.46 -24.23
C GLU A 141 -1.08 -8.92 -24.28
N TYR A 142 -1.95 -8.35 -25.11
CA TYR A 142 -2.16 -6.89 -25.16
C TYR A 142 -3.21 -6.47 -24.13
N LEU A 143 -2.79 -5.68 -23.15
CA LEU A 143 -3.57 -5.33 -21.97
C LEU A 143 -3.64 -3.83 -21.75
N GLU A 144 -4.68 -3.38 -21.08
CA GLU A 144 -4.90 -1.97 -20.74
C GLU A 144 -4.02 -1.53 -19.57
N TRP A 145 -3.95 -0.22 -19.35
CA TRP A 145 -3.15 0.37 -18.28
C TRP A 145 -3.48 -0.24 -16.92
N GLU A 146 -4.76 -0.42 -16.62
CA GLU A 146 -5.28 -0.90 -15.34
C GLU A 146 -4.93 -2.37 -15.08
N GLU A 147 -4.61 -3.15 -16.11
CA GLU A 147 -4.34 -4.58 -16.01
C GLU A 147 -2.85 -4.88 -15.81
N LEU A 148 -2.00 -3.90 -16.05
CA LEU A 148 -0.55 -4.02 -16.06
C LEU A 148 0.11 -3.31 -14.87
N VAL A 149 1.24 -3.84 -14.43
CA VAL A 149 2.11 -3.28 -13.37
C VAL A 149 3.58 -3.45 -13.73
N ILE A 150 4.42 -2.61 -13.13
CA ILE A 150 5.87 -2.81 -13.15
C ILE A 150 6.25 -3.88 -12.13
N ASP A 151 7.03 -4.86 -12.58
CA ASP A 151 7.62 -5.94 -11.80
C ASP A 151 9.15 -5.79 -11.76
N HIS A 152 9.72 -6.04 -10.59
CA HIS A 152 11.16 -6.12 -10.38
C HIS A 152 11.60 -7.55 -10.66
N ARG A 153 12.16 -7.78 -11.84
CA ARG A 153 12.56 -9.10 -12.32
C ARG A 153 13.72 -9.66 -11.49
N GLN A 154 13.67 -10.96 -11.20
CA GLN A 154 14.77 -11.68 -10.56
C GLN A 154 16.10 -11.51 -11.34
N PRO A 155 17.25 -11.51 -10.65
CA PRO A 155 17.43 -11.77 -9.21
C PRO A 155 17.15 -10.56 -8.31
N ASN A 156 17.17 -9.34 -8.86
CA ASN A 156 17.02 -8.09 -8.11
C ASN A 156 15.54 -7.73 -7.89
N THR A 157 14.82 -8.59 -7.16
CA THR A 157 13.47 -8.25 -6.68
C THR A 157 13.52 -7.03 -5.75
N PHE A 158 12.40 -6.31 -5.58
CA PHE A 158 12.37 -5.13 -4.71
C PHE A 158 12.86 -5.41 -3.29
N SER A 159 12.46 -6.54 -2.70
CA SER A 159 12.91 -6.94 -1.37
C SER A 159 14.43 -7.08 -1.32
N VAL A 160 15.03 -7.75 -2.31
CA VAL A 160 16.50 -7.94 -2.41
C VAL A 160 17.21 -6.61 -2.56
N ILE A 161 16.67 -5.69 -3.36
CA ILE A 161 17.24 -4.34 -3.51
C ILE A 161 17.25 -3.62 -2.16
N VAL A 162 16.14 -3.64 -1.41
CA VAL A 162 16.05 -2.98 -0.10
C VAL A 162 17.01 -3.61 0.91
N ASP A 163 17.06 -4.93 0.98
CA ASP A 163 17.93 -5.68 1.89
C ASP A 163 19.41 -5.39 1.64
N ARG A 164 19.84 -5.45 0.37
CA ARG A 164 21.22 -5.11 -0.01
C ARG A 164 21.54 -3.63 0.19
N PHE A 165 20.57 -2.74 0.03
CA PHE A 165 20.77 -1.33 0.33
C PHE A 165 21.06 -1.09 1.81
N ILE A 166 20.30 -1.76 2.70
CA ILE A 166 20.53 -1.68 4.15
C ILE A 166 21.93 -2.20 4.49
N GLU A 167 22.30 -3.36 3.95
CA GLU A 167 23.60 -4.00 4.19
C GLU A 167 24.77 -3.17 3.66
N LEU A 168 24.77 -2.80 2.37
CA LEU A 168 25.90 -2.14 1.72
C LEU A 168 26.18 -0.74 2.26
N TYR A 169 25.15 -0.04 2.71
CA TYR A 169 25.28 1.32 3.24
C TYR A 169 25.21 1.37 4.77
N ASN A 170 25.22 0.21 5.45
CA ASN A 170 25.14 0.11 6.92
C ASN A 170 24.01 0.96 7.52
N ILE A 171 22.81 0.88 6.95
CA ILE A 171 21.68 1.71 7.38
C ILE A 171 21.11 1.17 8.69
N ASP A 172 21.13 2.00 9.73
CA ASP A 172 20.41 1.72 10.97
C ASP A 172 18.93 2.04 10.82
N ILE A 173 18.14 1.03 10.45
CA ILE A 173 16.69 1.18 10.21
C ILE A 173 15.87 1.46 11.48
N GLN A 174 16.43 1.28 12.69
CA GLN A 174 15.74 1.57 13.95
C GLN A 174 15.72 3.07 14.24
N ASN A 175 16.72 3.79 13.72
CA ASN A 175 16.94 5.22 13.96
C ASN A 175 16.65 6.05 12.69
N ILE A 176 15.53 5.75 12.01
CA ILE A 176 15.05 6.51 10.86
C ILE A 176 13.79 7.28 11.21
N ASN A 177 13.80 8.58 10.90
CA ASN A 177 12.62 9.42 10.98
C ASN A 177 11.82 9.38 9.68
N TYR A 178 10.50 9.51 9.83
CA TYR A 178 9.56 9.48 8.74
C TYR A 178 8.56 10.63 8.85
N ILE A 179 8.08 11.11 7.70
CA ILE A 179 6.99 12.07 7.61
C ILE A 179 5.75 11.35 7.08
N GLU A 180 4.63 11.46 7.81
CA GLU A 180 3.35 10.96 7.31
C GLU A 180 2.83 11.91 6.24
N VAL A 181 2.75 11.44 4.99
CA VAL A 181 2.25 12.23 3.85
C VAL A 181 0.78 11.99 3.55
N LEU A 182 0.26 10.84 4.01
CA LEU A 182 -1.15 10.49 3.87
C LEU A 182 -1.50 9.32 4.81
N ASP A 183 -2.20 9.57 5.91
CA ASP A 183 -2.90 8.58 6.75
C ASP A 183 -2.27 7.16 6.77
N GLY A 184 -1.10 7.07 7.41
CA GLY A 184 -0.33 5.85 7.55
C GLY A 184 0.52 5.46 6.34
N VAL A 185 0.71 6.40 5.40
CA VAL A 185 1.72 6.41 4.35
C VAL A 185 2.84 7.35 4.77
N ASP A 186 4.03 6.78 4.88
CA ASP A 186 5.22 7.43 5.41
C ASP A 186 6.26 7.58 4.29
N GLU A 187 6.92 8.73 4.22
CA GLU A 187 8.13 8.97 3.43
C GLU A 187 9.33 9.20 4.35
N PHE A 188 10.55 9.06 3.81
CA PHE A 188 11.76 9.43 4.55
C PHE A 188 11.76 10.93 4.83
N GLU A 189 12.03 11.32 6.09
CA GLU A 189 12.30 12.73 6.42
C GLU A 189 13.63 13.19 5.82
N ASN A 190 14.63 12.30 5.80
CA ASN A 190 15.94 12.58 5.24
C ASN A 190 15.92 12.46 3.70
N GLU A 191 15.95 13.60 3.02
CA GLU A 191 15.97 13.68 1.56
C GLU A 191 17.26 13.11 0.92
N GLU A 192 18.40 13.17 1.61
CA GLU A 192 19.64 12.53 1.14
C GLU A 192 19.48 11.00 1.10
N LEU A 193 18.93 10.41 2.16
CA LEU A 193 18.67 8.96 2.21
C LEU A 193 17.67 8.53 1.13
N LYS A 194 16.61 9.33 0.92
CA LYS A 194 15.61 9.11 -0.13
C LYS A 194 16.24 9.12 -1.52
N GLN A 195 17.04 10.13 -1.83
CA GLN A 195 17.72 10.26 -3.12
C GLN A 195 18.77 9.16 -3.32
N LYS A 196 19.53 8.83 -2.28
CA LYS A 196 20.50 7.73 -2.30
C LYS A 196 19.85 6.38 -2.60
N PHE A 197 18.70 6.08 -1.97
CA PHE A 197 17.96 4.86 -2.29
C PHE A 197 17.43 4.88 -3.73
N ARG A 198 16.93 6.02 -4.19
CA ARG A 198 16.40 6.18 -5.55
C ARG A 198 17.48 5.93 -6.62
N GLU A 199 18.67 6.47 -6.43
CA GLU A 199 19.82 6.24 -7.32
C GLU A 199 20.28 4.78 -7.31
N TYR A 200 20.39 4.19 -6.12
CA TYR A 200 20.71 2.77 -5.98
C TYR A 200 19.68 1.88 -6.66
N HIS A 201 18.38 2.16 -6.49
CA HIS A 201 17.31 1.45 -7.17
C HIS A 201 17.43 1.55 -8.70
N LYS A 202 17.71 2.76 -9.23
CA LYS A 202 17.90 2.98 -10.67
C LYS A 202 19.05 2.15 -11.24
N GLU A 203 20.14 1.98 -10.50
CA GLU A 203 21.28 1.17 -10.91
C GLU A 203 20.98 -0.34 -10.89
N LYS A 204 20.27 -0.82 -9.84
CA LYS A 204 20.10 -2.26 -9.59
C LYS A 204 18.84 -2.86 -10.21
N ALA A 205 17.81 -2.07 -10.46
CA ALA A 205 16.50 -2.59 -10.82
C ALA A 205 16.41 -3.04 -12.28
N ASN A 206 16.02 -4.31 -12.46
CA ASN A 206 15.62 -4.85 -13.76
C ASN A 206 14.09 -4.86 -13.85
N LEU A 207 13.52 -3.86 -14.52
CA LEU A 207 12.08 -3.66 -14.58
C LEU A 207 11.45 -4.28 -15.82
N ARG A 208 10.22 -4.79 -15.68
CA ARG A 208 9.37 -5.21 -16.80
C ARG A 208 7.91 -4.91 -16.51
N ILE A 209 7.09 -4.78 -17.55
CA ILE A 209 5.64 -4.62 -17.42
C ILE A 209 4.94 -5.98 -17.56
N VAL A 210 4.12 -6.33 -16.57
CA VAL A 210 3.46 -7.64 -16.49
C VAL A 210 2.01 -7.51 -16.04
N LYS A 211 1.23 -8.57 -16.30
CA LYS A 211 -0.17 -8.68 -15.84
C LYS A 211 -0.24 -8.72 -14.31
N LYS A 212 -1.09 -7.89 -13.71
CA LYS A 212 -1.28 -7.78 -12.25
C LYS A 212 -1.46 -9.12 -11.55
N LYS A 213 -2.31 -9.98 -12.10
CA LYS A 213 -2.63 -11.30 -11.51
C LYS A 213 -1.38 -12.19 -11.39
N LEU A 214 -0.51 -12.16 -12.40
CA LEU A 214 0.73 -12.95 -12.44
C LEU A 214 1.81 -12.37 -11.53
N ASN A 215 1.93 -11.05 -11.46
CA ASN A 215 2.80 -10.40 -10.49
C ASN A 215 2.45 -10.82 -9.05
N SER A 216 1.16 -10.78 -8.72
CA SER A 216 0.68 -11.15 -7.38
C SER A 216 0.90 -12.63 -7.05
N SER A 217 0.74 -13.55 -8.02
CA SER A 217 0.93 -14.99 -7.77
C SER A 217 2.38 -15.33 -7.42
N ARG A 218 3.35 -14.57 -7.93
CA ARG A 218 4.79 -14.76 -7.66
C ARG A 218 5.34 -13.96 -6.49
N ALA A 219 4.52 -13.20 -5.77
CA ALA A 219 5.01 -12.37 -4.66
C ALA A 219 5.78 -13.17 -3.58
N HIS A 220 5.45 -14.46 -3.41
CA HIS A 220 6.16 -15.35 -2.48
C HIS A 220 7.62 -15.62 -2.88
N GLN A 221 7.96 -15.57 -4.18
CA GLN A 221 9.31 -15.81 -4.70
C GLN A 221 10.28 -14.67 -4.39
N GLY A 222 9.78 -13.49 -4.00
CA GLY A 222 10.58 -12.34 -3.60
C GLY A 222 10.81 -12.23 -2.09
N ARG A 223 10.49 -13.27 -1.32
CA ARG A 223 10.75 -13.28 0.14
C ARG A 223 12.20 -13.66 0.40
N ILE A 224 12.86 -12.89 1.26
CA ILE A 224 14.26 -13.13 1.65
C ILE A 224 14.34 -14.13 2.81
N SER A 225 13.40 -14.02 3.76
CA SER A 225 13.33 -14.94 4.89
C SER A 225 12.98 -16.36 4.42
N ARG A 226 13.67 -17.36 4.98
CA ARG A 226 13.32 -18.78 4.79
C ARG A 226 11.83 -19.02 5.10
N GLN A 227 11.19 -19.82 4.26
CA GLN A 227 9.83 -20.26 4.43
C GLN A 227 9.80 -21.66 5.03
N SER A 228 8.68 -22.04 5.64
CA SER A 228 8.50 -23.36 6.26
C SER A 228 8.58 -24.55 5.30
N LYS A 229 8.57 -24.30 3.98
CA LYS A 229 8.68 -25.30 2.92
C LYS A 229 10.07 -25.37 2.30
N ASP A 230 11.00 -24.52 2.73
CA ASP A 230 12.37 -24.49 2.21
C ASP A 230 13.17 -25.62 2.86
N LEU A 231 13.88 -26.39 2.03
CA LEU A 231 14.76 -27.47 2.49
C LEU A 231 16.12 -26.90 2.93
N THR A 232 16.77 -27.56 3.89
CA THR A 232 18.12 -27.24 4.34
C THR A 232 19.10 -28.35 3.95
N ILE A 233 20.35 -27.98 3.69
CA ILE A 233 21.45 -28.94 3.66
C ILE A 233 21.69 -29.38 5.11
N GLU A 234 21.81 -30.69 5.33
CA GLU A 234 22.21 -31.29 6.62
C GLU A 234 23.74 -31.26 6.79
#